data_AF-A0A2J7ZJU0-F1
#
_entry.id   AF-A0A2J7ZJU0-F1
#
_cell.length_a   1.000
_cell.length_b   1.000
_cell.length_c   1.000
_cell.angle_alpha   90.00
_cell.angle_beta   90.00
_cell.angle_gamma   90.00
#
_symmetry.space_group_name_H-M   'P 1'
#
loop_
_entity.id
_entity.type
_entity.pdbx_description
1 polymer ?
#
loop_
_entity_poly.entity_id
_entity_poly.type
_entity_poly.pdbx_seq_one_letter_code
_entity_poly.pdbx_strand_id
1 'polypeptide(L)'
;MVCLELYKAVLPGKPIEAFRNTFANLALPLFAMAEPIPPKTTKYNGLEWSLWDRWTLEGDLTVQQQRRAGGASERNSKRMRAV
;
A
#
# COMPACT_ATOMS: atom_id res chain seq x y z
N MET A 1 -1.75 23.96 4.13
CA MET A 1 -2.54 22.76 3.75
C MET A 1 -1.94 21.46 4.29
N VAL A 2 -0.62 21.27 4.26
CA VAL A 2 0.05 20.05 4.77
C VAL A 2 -0.27 19.72 6.23
N CYS A 3 -0.26 20.70 7.14
CA CYS A 3 -0.53 20.46 8.56
C CYS A 3 -1.96 19.94 8.85
N LEU A 4 -2.93 20.31 8.02
CA LEU A 4 -4.32 19.85 8.16
C LEU A 4 -4.47 18.39 7.72
N GLU A 5 -3.78 17.98 6.64
CA GLU A 5 -3.76 16.58 6.22
C GLU A 5 -2.96 15.69 7.19
N LEU A 6 -1.89 16.21 7.80
CA LEU A 6 -1.14 15.50 8.84
C LEU A 6 -2.02 15.18 10.06
N TYR A 7 -2.89 16.10 10.47
CA TYR A 7 -3.83 15.85 11.56
C TYR A 7 -4.80 14.70 11.24
N LYS A 8 -5.25 14.60 9.99
CA LYS A 8 -6.08 13.48 9.52
C LYS A 8 -5.32 12.16 9.47
N ALA A 9 -4.02 12.20 9.15
CA ALA A 9 -3.16 11.02 9.07
C ALA A 9 -2.80 10.45 10.46
N VAL A 10 -2.64 11.30 11.47
CA VAL A 10 -2.31 10.87 12.85
C VAL A 10 -3.54 10.27 13.56
N LEU A 11 -4.75 10.71 13.21
CA LEU A 11 -5.97 10.17 13.78
C LEU A 11 -6.38 8.85 13.10
N PRO A 12 -6.59 7.76 13.86
CA PRO A 12 -6.98 6.48 13.27
C PRO A 12 -8.39 6.53 12.66
N GLY A 13 -8.62 5.71 11.64
CA GLY A 13 -9.97 5.42 11.12
C GLY A 13 -10.58 6.50 10.23
N LYS A 14 -9.77 7.37 9.63
CA LYS A 14 -10.27 8.31 8.60
C LYS A 14 -10.40 7.60 7.25
N PRO A 15 -11.57 7.68 6.59
CA PRO A 15 -11.77 7.07 5.29
C PRO A 15 -10.97 7.86 4.22
N ILE A 16 -10.64 7.23 3.09
CA ILE A 16 -9.76 7.82 2.07
C ILE A 16 -10.32 9.12 1.48
N GLU A 17 -11.65 9.23 1.44
CA GLU A 17 -12.41 10.40 0.99
C GLU A 17 -12.23 11.63 1.89
N ALA A 18 -11.77 11.44 3.14
CA ALA A 18 -11.47 12.54 4.05
C ALA A 18 -10.16 13.27 3.70
N PHE A 19 -9.29 12.65 2.90
CA PHE A 19 -8.01 13.21 2.49
C PHE A 19 -8.16 14.01 1.19
N ARG A 20 -7.39 15.10 1.07
CA ARG A 20 -7.43 15.97 -0.11
C ARG A 20 -6.02 16.32 -0.58
N ASN A 21 -5.72 15.97 -1.82
CA ASN A 21 -4.53 16.44 -2.53
C ASN A 21 -4.78 17.87 -3.01
N THR A 22 -3.98 18.83 -2.54
CA THR A 22 -4.11 20.23 -2.92
C THR A 22 -2.94 20.65 -3.80
N PHE A 23 -3.26 21.22 -4.97
CA PHE A 23 -2.30 21.84 -5.89
C PHE A 23 -2.56 23.35 -5.91
N ALA A 24 -1.50 24.13 -5.76
CA ALA A 24 -1.55 25.58 -5.87
C ALA A 24 -0.53 26.03 -6.91
N ASN A 25 -0.99 26.78 -7.91
CA ASN A 25 -0.14 27.61 -8.73
C ASN A 25 -0.31 29.04 -8.20
N LEU A 26 0.78 29.80 -8.03
CA LEU A 26 0.73 31.18 -7.50
C LEU A 26 0.96 32.23 -8.60
N ALA A 27 1.46 31.81 -9.77
CA ALA A 27 1.57 32.67 -10.95
C ALA A 27 0.22 32.84 -11.66
N LEU A 28 -0.67 31.86 -11.50
CA LEU A 28 -2.09 31.93 -11.81
C LEU A 28 -2.84 31.83 -10.48
N PRO A 29 -3.95 32.55 -10.25
CA PRO A 29 -4.73 32.39 -9.01
C PRO A 29 -5.52 31.07 -9.02
N LEU A 30 -4.82 29.94 -9.06
CA LEU A 30 -5.37 28.60 -9.23
C LEU A 30 -5.10 27.75 -7.99
N PHE A 31 -6.19 27.33 -7.34
CA PHE A 31 -6.19 26.35 -6.27
C PHE A 31 -7.08 25.19 -6.69
N ALA A 32 -6.52 23.97 -6.73
CA ALA A 32 -7.25 22.77 -7.09
C ALA A 32 -7.12 21.74 -5.97
N MET A 33 -8.24 21.09 -5.62
CA MET A 33 -8.28 20.02 -4.62
C MET A 33 -8.86 18.76 -5.26
N ALA A 34 -8.17 17.64 -5.11
CA ALA A 34 -8.58 16.35 -5.64
C ALA A 34 -8.61 15.29 -4.53
N GLU A 35 -9.51 14.33 -4.67
CA GLU A 35 -9.53 13.15 -3.80
C GLU A 35 -8.38 12.20 -4.18
N PRO A 36 -7.72 11.56 -3.19
CA PRO A 36 -6.67 10.61 -3.46
C PRO A 36 -7.22 9.34 -4.10
N ILE A 37 -6.42 8.78 -5.02
CA ILE A 37 -6.80 7.58 -5.77
C ILE A 37 -6.56 6.35 -4.89
N PRO A 38 -7.54 5.42 -4.77
CA PRO A 38 -7.34 4.16 -4.07
C PRO A 38 -6.19 3.35 -4.64
N PRO A 39 -5.47 2.57 -3.81
CA PRO A 39 -4.37 1.75 -4.29
C PRO A 39 -4.87 0.70 -5.29
N LYS A 40 -4.13 0.53 -6.38
CA LYS A 40 -4.44 -0.51 -7.36
C LYS A 40 -4.18 -1.89 -6.77
N THR A 41 -5.18 -2.75 -6.81
CA THR A 41 -5.07 -4.16 -6.42
C THR A 41 -4.82 -5.05 -7.64
N THR A 42 -3.81 -5.91 -7.57
CA THR A 42 -3.51 -6.94 -8.56
C THR A 42 -3.96 -8.30 -8.03
N LYS A 43 -4.71 -9.06 -8.85
CA LYS A 43 -5.18 -10.39 -8.52
C LYS A 43 -4.43 -11.42 -9.36
N TYR A 44 -3.81 -12.40 -8.73
CA TYR A 44 -3.17 -13.52 -9.42
C TYR A 44 -3.31 -14.80 -8.60
N ASN A 45 -3.81 -15.87 -9.23
CA ASN A 45 -3.90 -17.20 -8.63
C ASN A 45 -4.58 -17.24 -7.23
N GLY A 46 -5.64 -16.44 -7.04
CA GLY A 46 -6.39 -16.34 -5.77
C GLY A 46 -5.76 -15.43 -4.71
N LEU A 47 -4.60 -14.83 -4.99
CA LEU A 47 -3.95 -13.85 -4.14
C LEU A 47 -4.25 -12.45 -4.66
N GLU A 48 -4.69 -11.56 -3.76
CA GLU A 48 -4.91 -10.14 -4.05
C GLU A 48 -3.91 -9.30 -3.27
N TRP A 49 -3.12 -8.47 -3.96
CA TRP A 49 -2.18 -7.56 -3.32
C TRP A 49 -2.20 -6.17 -3.94
N SER A 50 -1.84 -5.20 -3.14
CA SER A 50 -1.61 -3.81 -3.49
C SER A 50 -0.12 -3.50 -3.52
N LEU A 51 0.24 -2.29 -3.96
CA LEU A 51 1.62 -1.79 -3.92
C LEU A 51 2.21 -1.77 -2.50
N TRP A 52 1.36 -1.65 -1.47
CA TRP A 52 1.77 -1.49 -0.09
C TRP A 52 1.97 -2.82 0.64
N ASP A 53 1.56 -3.93 0.01
CA ASP A 53 1.72 -5.25 0.59
C ASP A 53 3.16 -5.73 0.46
N ARG A 54 3.67 -6.33 1.53
CA ARG A 54 5.02 -6.91 1.55
C ARG A 54 4.97 -8.41 1.79
N TRP A 55 5.79 -9.13 1.04
CA TRP A 55 6.06 -10.53 1.29
C TRP A 55 7.09 -10.63 2.41
N THR A 56 6.64 -11.10 3.56
CA THR A 56 7.53 -11.38 4.69
C THR A 56 7.78 -12.88 4.71
N LEU A 57 9.03 -13.26 4.52
CA LEU A 57 9.48 -14.64 4.71
C LEU A 57 10.02 -14.73 6.13
N GLU A 58 9.39 -15.57 6.96
CA GLU A 58 9.85 -15.80 8.33
C GLU A 58 10.98 -16.85 8.32
N GLY A 59 12.19 -16.45 8.74
CA GLY A 59 13.37 -17.31 8.87
C GLY A 59 14.46 -17.13 7.81
N ASP A 60 15.69 -17.57 8.12
CA ASP A 60 16.83 -17.54 7.21
C ASP A 60 16.75 -18.67 6.18
N LEU A 61 15.97 -18.45 5.14
CA LEU A 61 15.84 -19.39 4.02
C LEU A 61 17.06 -19.26 3.10
N THR A 62 17.77 -20.37 2.90
CA THR A 62 18.79 -20.43 1.84
C THR A 62 18.11 -20.35 0.46
N VAL A 63 18.76 -19.71 -0.51
CA VAL A 63 18.21 -19.54 -1.89
C VAL A 63 17.87 -20.89 -2.53
N GLN A 64 18.60 -21.95 -2.19
CA GLN A 64 18.30 -23.32 -2.64
C GLN A 64 17.00 -23.87 -2.03
N GLN A 65 16.73 -23.61 -0.75
CA GLN A 65 15.48 -24.00 -0.11
C GLN A 65 14.29 -23.21 -0.65
N GLN A 66 14.46 -21.91 -0.94
CA GLN A 66 13.39 -21.11 -1.57
C GLN A 66 13.02 -21.61 -2.97
N ARG A 67 14.03 -21.97 -3.79
CA ARG A 67 13.80 -22.54 -5.13
C ARG A 67 13.14 -23.92 -5.08
N ARG A 68 13.50 -24.77 -4.10
CA ARG A 68 12.92 -26.11 -3.92
C ARG A 68 11.52 -26.07 -3.30
N ALA A 69 11.27 -25.15 -2.37
CA ALA A 69 9.98 -24.96 -1.71
C ALA A 69 8.91 -24.34 -2.64
N GLY A 70 9.33 -23.70 -3.73
CA GLY A 70 8.44 -23.15 -4.77
C GLY A 70 7.55 -24.17 -5.47
N GLY A 71 7.73 -25.48 -5.23
CA GLY A 71 6.85 -26.54 -5.74
C GLY A 71 5.94 -27.23 -4.71
N ALA A 72 6.19 -27.07 -3.40
CA ALA A 72 5.53 -27.90 -2.37
C ALA A 72 4.98 -27.14 -1.15
N SER A 73 5.37 -25.88 -0.93
CA SER A 73 4.99 -25.11 0.28
C SER A 73 4.42 -23.74 -0.06
N GLU A 74 3.63 -23.65 -1.12
CA GLU A 74 3.01 -22.38 -1.53
C GLU A 74 1.82 -21.95 -0.66
N ARG A 75 1.31 -22.86 0.19
CA ARG A 75 0.04 -22.65 0.90
C ARG A 75 0.15 -22.14 2.34
N ASN A 76 1.31 -22.26 3.01
CA ASN A 76 1.39 -21.99 4.46
C ASN A 76 2.41 -20.94 4.93
N SER A 77 3.38 -20.53 4.10
CA SER A 77 4.49 -19.69 4.58
C SER A 77 4.56 -18.25 4.02
N LYS A 78 3.77 -17.91 2.99
CA LYS A 78 3.75 -16.55 2.43
C LYS A 78 2.59 -15.78 3.04
N ARG A 79 2.77 -15.27 4.27
CA ARG A 79 1.84 -14.28 4.82
C ARG A 79 2.15 -12.92 4.19
N MET A 80 1.21 -12.45 3.38
CA MET A 80 1.23 -11.10 2.86
C MET A 80 0.66 -10.18 3.94
N ARG A 81 1.45 -9.22 4.40
CA ARG A 81 1.00 -8.23 5.38
C ARG A 81 0.85 -6.89 4.66
N ALA A 82 -0.33 -6.29 4.82
CA ALA A 82 -0.53 -4.87 4.59
C ALA A 82 0.18 -4.10 5.72
N VAL A 83 0.88 -3.03 5.34
CA VAL A 83 1.55 -2.11 6.28
C VAL A 83 0.52 -1.24 6.99
#